data_AF-A0A960AE57-F1
#
_entry.id   AF-A0A960AE57-F1
#
_cell.length_a   1.000
_cell.length_b   1.000
_cell.length_c   1.000
_cell.angle_alpha   90.00
_cell.angle_beta   90.00
_cell.angle_gamma   90.00
#
_symmetry.space_group_name_H-M   'P 1'
#
loop_
_entity.id
_entity.type
_entity.pdbx_description
1 polymer ?
#
loop_
_entity_poly.entity_id
_entity_poly.type
_entity_poly.pdbx_seq_one_letter_code
_entity_poly.pdbx_strand_id
1 'polypeptide(L)'
;MLALLAVVAPLGLSAAVSPVMLSEQVVVVGGPRGRRLGTLYAVGAVSVLVVVVVVVSVVGRTLRLPTAPHLDAGADIVLGVALLGVAWLVHRHRARGPRDERPHRAMTPPVALGFGVVSMATNVTTLAIVVVAVKEVTASGDPVLDRAPALALLVVLASAPAWLPVLV
;
A
#
# COMPACT_ATOMS: atom_id res chain seq x y z
N MET A 1 19.55 10.02 -12.99
CA MET A 1 19.63 9.30 -11.69
C MET A 1 19.54 10.19 -10.46
N LEU A 2 20.47 11.13 -10.19
CA LEU A 2 20.41 11.96 -8.98
C LEU A 2 19.12 12.80 -8.87
N ALA A 3 18.65 13.39 -9.98
CA ALA A 3 17.38 14.12 -10.02
C ALA A 3 16.16 13.23 -9.73
N LEU A 4 16.14 12.00 -10.25
CA LEU A 4 15.09 11.01 -9.96
C LEU A 4 15.09 10.60 -8.48
N LEU A 5 16.27 10.40 -7.89
CA LEU A 5 16.40 10.09 -6.47
C LEU A 5 15.91 11.25 -5.59
N ALA A 6 16.17 12.49 -5.99
CA ALA A 6 15.69 13.69 -5.28
C ALA A 6 14.15 13.81 -5.27
N VAL A 7 13.46 13.23 -6.26
CA VAL A 7 11.98 13.17 -6.31
C VAL A 7 11.44 11.92 -5.60
N VAL A 8 12.06 10.76 -5.84
CA VAL A 8 11.58 9.47 -5.31
C VAL A 8 11.80 9.33 -3.81
N ALA A 9 12.91 9.85 -3.27
CA ALA A 9 13.20 9.75 -1.85
C ALA A 9 12.14 10.43 -0.96
N PRO A 10 11.77 11.72 -1.15
CA PRO A 10 10.73 12.34 -0.31
C PRO A 10 9.35 11.71 -0.49
N LEU A 11 9.00 11.28 -1.71
CA LEU A 11 7.72 10.59 -1.95
C LEU A 11 7.69 9.21 -1.31
N GLY A 12 8.76 8.43 -1.44
CA GLY A 12 8.90 7.11 -0.81
C GLY A 12 8.89 7.19 0.71
N LEU A 13 9.57 8.19 1.29
CA LEU A 13 9.54 8.45 2.74
C LEU A 13 8.15 8.87 3.21
N SER A 14 7.44 9.69 2.44
CA SER A 14 6.05 10.07 2.77
C SER A 14 5.11 8.87 2.71
N ALA A 15 5.28 8.00 1.71
CA ALA A 15 4.54 6.74 1.57
C ALA A 15 4.84 5.74 2.71
N ALA A 16 6.03 5.81 3.29
CA ALA A 16 6.46 5.03 4.43
C ALA A 16 5.81 5.49 5.75
N VAL A 17 5.16 6.65 5.81
CA VAL A 17 4.40 7.05 7.00
C VAL A 17 3.02 6.38 6.97
N SER A 18 2.97 5.07 7.24
CA SER A 18 1.73 4.30 7.39
C SER A 18 1.55 3.81 8.83
N PRO A 19 0.86 4.58 9.69
CA PRO A 19 0.59 4.20 11.08
C PRO A 19 -0.17 2.87 11.20
N VAL A 20 -1.07 2.61 10.24
CA VAL A 20 -1.89 1.39 10.22
C VAL A 20 -1.01 0.17 10.01
N MET A 21 -0.17 0.17 8.97
CA MET A 21 0.72 -0.97 8.70
C MET A 21 1.70 -1.23 9.84
N LEU A 22 2.21 -0.17 10.48
CA LEU A 22 3.09 -0.31 11.63
C LEU A 22 2.36 -0.98 12.80
N SER A 23 1.14 -0.53 13.12
CA SER A 23 0.34 -1.09 14.20
C SER A 23 -0.03 -2.56 13.97
N GLU A 24 -0.43 -2.90 12.74
CA GLU A 24 -0.77 -4.27 12.35
C GLU A 24 0.45 -5.19 12.46
N GLN A 25 1.60 -4.72 12.00
CA GLN A 25 2.81 -5.52 12.01
C GLN A 25 3.37 -5.75 13.42
N VAL A 26 3.27 -4.76 14.30
CA VAL A 26 3.63 -4.92 15.73
C VAL A 26 2.76 -5.99 16.39
N VAL A 27 1.45 -6.01 16.09
CA VAL A 27 0.54 -7.05 16.60
C VAL A 27 0.90 -8.43 16.05
N VAL A 28 1.22 -8.53 14.76
CA VAL A 28 1.62 -9.79 14.12
C VAL A 28 2.93 -10.33 14.69
N VAL A 29 3.94 -9.47 14.87
CA VAL A 29 5.25 -9.85 15.41
C VAL A 29 5.19 -10.13 16.92
N GLY A 30 4.30 -9.47 17.67
CA GLY A 30 4.07 -9.76 19.08
C GLY A 30 3.43 -11.12 19.37
N GLY A 31 2.90 -11.80 18.34
CA GLY A 31 2.23 -13.09 18.46
C GLY A 31 3.15 -14.33 18.46
N PRO A 32 2.58 -15.53 18.69
CA PRO A 32 3.32 -16.79 18.60
C PRO A 32 3.89 -17.00 17.19
N ARG A 33 5.20 -17.28 17.08
CA ARG A 33 5.94 -17.34 15.78
C ARG A 33 6.00 -15.99 15.05
N GLY A 34 5.99 -14.90 15.80
CA GLY A 34 5.93 -13.52 15.35
C GLY A 34 6.82 -13.15 14.17
N ARG A 35 8.13 -13.47 14.22
CA ARG A 35 9.05 -13.17 13.10
C ARG A 35 8.62 -13.81 11.79
N ARG A 36 8.27 -15.11 11.81
CA ARG A 36 7.87 -15.86 10.60
C ARG A 36 6.55 -15.32 10.03
N LEU A 37 5.57 -15.06 10.89
CA LEU A 37 4.27 -14.55 10.46
C LEU A 37 4.36 -13.08 10.01
N GLY A 38 5.19 -12.29 10.66
CA GLY A 38 5.51 -10.91 10.27
C GLY A 38 6.18 -10.85 8.91
N THR A 39 7.13 -11.75 8.62
CA THR A 39 7.72 -11.85 7.27
C THR A 39 6.65 -12.16 6.22
N LEU A 40 5.73 -13.09 6.48
CA LEU A 40 4.67 -13.45 5.54
C LEU A 40 3.70 -12.29 5.29
N TYR A 41 3.34 -11.54 6.34
CA TYR A 41 2.60 -10.31 6.21
C TYR A 41 3.35 -9.28 5.34
N ALA A 42 4.64 -9.05 5.62
CA ALA A 42 5.45 -8.09 4.88
C ALA A 42 5.58 -8.47 3.40
N VAL A 43 5.75 -9.77 3.10
CA VAL A 43 5.74 -10.31 1.74
C VAL A 43 4.40 -10.06 1.06
N GLY A 44 3.28 -10.29 1.75
CA GLY A 44 1.95 -9.97 1.23
C GLY A 44 1.81 -8.49 0.87
N ALA A 45 2.22 -7.59 1.76
CA ALA A 45 2.17 -6.14 1.52
C ALA A 45 3.07 -5.69 0.37
N VAL A 46 4.32 -6.17 0.32
CA VAL A 46 5.26 -5.88 -0.77
C VAL A 46 4.72 -6.38 -2.10
N SER A 47 4.07 -7.55 -2.13
CA SER A 47 3.53 -8.10 -3.37
C SER A 47 2.51 -7.15 -4.02
N VAL A 48 1.65 -6.53 -3.20
CA VAL A 48 0.66 -5.55 -3.68
C VAL A 48 1.35 -4.30 -4.21
N LEU A 49 2.35 -3.77 -3.51
CA LEU A 49 3.15 -2.64 -3.99
C LEU A 49 3.80 -2.92 -5.34
N VAL A 50 4.43 -4.08 -5.48
CA VAL A 50 5.08 -4.49 -6.74
C VAL A 50 4.05 -4.56 -7.86
N VAL A 51 2.90 -5.19 -7.63
CA VAL A 51 1.81 -5.26 -8.61
C VAL A 51 1.35 -3.86 -9.01
N VAL A 52 1.12 -2.97 -8.05
CA VAL A 52 0.69 -1.59 -8.33
C VAL A 52 1.75 -0.83 -9.13
N VAL A 53 3.02 -0.89 -8.73
CA VAL A 53 4.13 -0.24 -9.45
C VAL A 53 4.25 -0.77 -10.88
N VAL A 54 4.15 -2.08 -11.09
CA VAL A 54 4.18 -2.70 -12.42
C VAL A 54 2.98 -2.26 -13.26
N VAL A 55 1.76 -2.37 -12.73
CA VAL A 55 0.54 -1.96 -13.43
C VAL A 55 0.60 -0.48 -13.81
N VAL A 56 0.95 0.40 -12.87
CA VAL A 56 1.01 1.85 -13.13
C VAL A 56 2.15 2.19 -14.10
N SER A 57 3.29 1.50 -14.04
CA SER A 57 4.40 1.76 -14.98
C SER A 57 4.12 1.28 -16.41
N VAL A 58 3.35 0.21 -16.58
CA VAL A 58 2.91 -0.29 -17.88
C VAL A 58 1.76 0.56 -18.44
N VAL A 59 0.73 0.83 -17.62
CA VAL A 59 -0.46 1.61 -18.02
C VAL A 59 -0.17 3.12 -18.09
N GLY A 60 0.80 3.62 -17.32
CA GLY A 60 1.17 5.04 -17.27
C GLY A 60 1.59 5.63 -18.62
N ARG A 61 1.97 4.80 -19.60
CA ARG A 61 2.25 5.25 -20.98
C ARG A 61 1.00 5.70 -21.75
N THR A 62 -0.19 5.22 -21.37
CA THR A 62 -1.47 5.62 -22.00
C THR A 62 -2.19 6.72 -21.22
N LEU A 63 -1.87 6.90 -19.94
CA LEU A 63 -2.41 7.96 -19.08
C LEU A 63 -1.53 9.22 -19.17
N ARG A 64 -1.67 10.00 -20.26
CA ARG A 64 -1.20 11.39 -20.24
C ARG A 64 -1.94 12.11 -19.10
N LEU A 65 -1.23 12.63 -18.11
CA LEU A 65 -1.86 13.55 -17.15
C LEU A 65 -2.37 14.75 -17.96
N PRO A 66 -3.69 14.99 -18.03
CA PRO A 66 -4.21 16.21 -18.63
C PRO A 66 -3.58 17.39 -17.88
N THR A 67 -3.00 18.33 -18.63
CA THR A 67 -2.22 19.46 -18.10
C THR A 67 -3.10 20.53 -17.44
N ALA A 68 -4.30 20.17 -16.99
CA ALA A 68 -5.14 20.97 -16.12
C ALA A 68 -5.86 20.01 -15.16
N PRO A 69 -6.02 20.34 -13.86
CA PRO A 69 -6.82 19.53 -12.96
C PRO A 69 -8.29 19.74 -13.33
N HIS A 70 -8.88 18.79 -14.07
CA HIS A 70 -10.32 18.77 -14.27
C HIS A 70 -10.84 17.97 -13.07
N LEU A 71 -11.32 18.67 -12.06
CA LEU A 71 -12.05 18.05 -10.96
C LEU A 71 -13.38 17.57 -11.53
N ASP A 72 -13.42 16.30 -11.96
CA ASP A 72 -14.64 15.68 -12.45
C ASP A 72 -15.57 15.45 -11.26
N ALA A 73 -16.49 16.40 -11.05
CA ALA A 73 -17.51 16.33 -10.00
C ALA A 73 -18.30 15.01 -10.05
N GLY A 74 -18.43 14.40 -11.25
CA GLY A 74 -19.03 13.08 -11.41
C GLY A 74 -18.22 11.95 -10.75
N ALA A 75 -16.89 11.97 -10.86
CA ALA A 75 -16.03 10.98 -10.21
C ALA A 75 -16.06 11.13 -8.69
N ASP A 76 -16.08 12.37 -8.19
CA ASP A 76 -16.20 12.67 -6.76
C ASP A 76 -17.54 12.21 -6.20
N ILE A 77 -18.64 12.40 -6.94
CA ILE A 77 -19.97 11.92 -6.56
C ILE A 77 -20.01 10.38 -6.56
N VAL A 78 -19.50 9.72 -7.60
CA VAL A 78 -19.47 8.26 -7.66
C VAL A 78 -18.64 7.68 -6.52
N LEU A 79 -17.48 8.27 -6.25
CA LEU A 79 -16.61 7.85 -5.15
C LEU A 79 -17.27 8.09 -3.79
N GLY A 80 -17.91 9.25 -3.60
CA GLY A 80 -18.68 9.57 -2.40
C GLY A 80 -19.83 8.59 -2.16
N VAL A 81 -20.60 8.26 -3.19
CA VAL A 81 -21.69 7.27 -3.11
C VAL A 81 -21.14 5.87 -2.80
N ALA A 82 -20.03 5.48 -3.42
CA ALA A 82 -19.39 4.19 -3.13
C ALA A 82 -18.92 4.11 -1.67
N LEU A 83 -18.28 5.18 -1.16
CA LEU A 83 -17.85 5.26 0.25
C LEU A 83 -19.04 5.22 1.22
N LEU A 84 -20.15 5.91 0.90
CA LEU A 84 -21.38 5.85 1.68
C LEU A 84 -21.99 4.44 1.68
N GLY A 85 -21.96 3.74 0.53
CA GLY A 85 -22.39 2.35 0.42
C GLY A 85 -21.56 1.41 1.29
N VAL A 86 -20.23 1.57 1.28
CA VAL A 86 -19.31 0.82 2.16
C VAL A 86 -19.59 1.15 3.63
N ALA A 87 -19.74 2.43 3.99
CA ALA A 87 -20.05 2.84 5.35
C ALA A 87 -21.38 2.24 5.84
N TRP A 88 -22.41 2.24 5.00
CA TRP A 88 -23.70 1.61 5.30
C TRP A 88 -23.57 0.09 5.46
N LEU A 89 -22.81 -0.57 4.58
CA LEU A 89 -22.57 -2.01 4.65
C LEU A 89 -21.84 -2.40 5.94
N VAL A 90 -20.79 -1.65 6.31
CA VAL A 90 -20.06 -1.80 7.57
C VAL A 90 -20.98 -1.57 8.77
N HIS A 91 -21.81 -0.53 8.73
CA HIS A 91 -22.77 -0.23 9.80
C HIS A 91 -23.82 -1.35 9.94
N ARG A 92 -24.37 -1.83 8.82
CA ARG A 92 -25.37 -2.92 8.79
C ARG A 92 -24.78 -4.25 9.29
N HIS A 93 -23.53 -4.53 8.98
CA HIS A 93 -22.84 -5.75 9.46
C HIS A 93 -22.22 -5.59 10.86
N ARG A 94 -22.28 -4.40 11.45
CA ARG A 94 -21.87 -4.15 12.83
C ARG A 94 -22.81 -4.76 13.87
N ALA A 95 -23.88 -5.43 13.45
CA ALA A 95 -24.75 -6.22 14.31
C ALA A 95 -24.12 -7.56 14.70
N ARG A 96 -23.02 -7.53 15.47
CA ARG A 96 -22.63 -8.61 16.39
C ARG A 96 -22.03 -7.95 17.61
N GLY A 97 -22.74 -8.04 18.74
CA GLY A 97 -22.32 -7.53 20.05
C GLY A 97 -20.96 -8.05 20.49
N PRO A 98 -20.44 -7.61 21.65
CA PRO A 98 -19.11 -7.99 22.13
C PRO A 98 -19.01 -9.51 22.09
N ARG A 99 -18.25 -10.01 21.12
CA ARG A 99 -17.99 -11.44 21.02
C ARG A 99 -17.08 -11.74 22.19
N ASP A 100 -17.52 -12.65 23.06
CA ASP A 100 -16.69 -13.34 24.02
C ASP A 100 -15.28 -13.51 23.44
N GLU A 101 -14.26 -13.20 24.25
CA GLU A 101 -12.85 -13.36 23.93
C GLU A 101 -12.59 -14.82 23.52
N ARG A 102 -12.83 -15.11 22.25
CA ARG A 102 -12.48 -16.40 21.67
C ARG A 102 -10.97 -16.50 21.79
N PRO A 103 -10.43 -17.63 22.27
CA PRO A 103 -8.99 -17.79 22.40
C PRO A 103 -8.37 -17.40 21.06
N HIS A 104 -7.46 -16.42 21.09
CA HIS A 104 -6.85 -15.83 19.90
C HIS A 104 -6.40 -16.97 18.99
N ARG A 105 -7.16 -17.24 17.93
CA ARG A 105 -6.89 -18.36 17.04
C ARG A 105 -5.53 -18.08 16.43
N ALA A 106 -4.53 -18.89 16.80
CA ALA A 106 -3.16 -18.68 16.38
C ALA A 106 -3.12 -18.41 14.87
N MET A 107 -2.58 -17.26 14.48
CA MET A 107 -2.58 -16.84 13.09
C MET A 107 -1.77 -17.85 12.26
N THR A 108 -2.38 -18.36 11.19
CA THR A 108 -1.73 -19.34 10.32
C THR A 108 -0.93 -18.63 9.22
N PRO A 109 0.08 -19.28 8.63
CA PRO A 109 0.88 -18.70 7.54
C PRO A 109 0.08 -18.09 6.37
N PRO A 110 -0.93 -18.76 5.78
CA PRO A 110 -1.70 -18.17 4.68
C PRO A 110 -2.55 -16.98 5.13
N VAL A 111 -3.02 -16.98 6.39
CA VAL A 111 -3.77 -15.85 6.95
C VAL A 111 -2.85 -14.64 7.13
N ALA A 112 -1.62 -14.83 7.60
CA ALA A 112 -0.64 -13.75 7.73
C ALA A 112 -0.32 -13.09 6.38
N LEU A 113 -0.11 -13.90 5.35
CA LEU A 113 0.13 -13.41 3.99
C LEU A 113 -1.09 -12.67 3.43
N GLY A 114 -2.27 -13.27 3.52
CA GLY A 114 -3.52 -12.66 3.07
C GLY A 114 -3.84 -11.37 3.81
N PHE A 115 -3.52 -11.30 5.10
CA PHE A 115 -3.67 -10.09 5.90
C PHE A 115 -2.78 -8.96 5.37
N GLY A 116 -1.51 -9.24 5.05
CA GLY A 116 -0.61 -8.26 4.43
C GLY A 116 -1.08 -7.78 3.06
N VAL A 117 -1.64 -8.67 2.24
CA VAL A 117 -2.23 -8.32 0.94
C VAL A 117 -3.42 -7.38 1.12
N VAL A 118 -4.39 -7.76 1.95
CA VAL A 118 -5.61 -6.96 2.15
C VAL A 118 -5.29 -5.61 2.78
N SER A 119 -4.45 -5.60 3.82
CA SER A 119 -3.98 -4.37 4.47
C SER A 119 -3.40 -3.40 3.45
N MET A 120 -2.43 -3.85 2.65
CA MET A 120 -1.78 -2.96 1.69
C MET A 120 -2.71 -2.52 0.56
N ALA A 121 -3.58 -3.41 0.08
CA ALA A 121 -4.58 -3.07 -0.93
C ALA A 121 -5.56 -1.98 -0.44
N THR A 122 -5.79 -1.90 0.86
CA THR A 122 -6.62 -0.86 1.49
C THR A 122 -5.84 0.35 2.01
N ASN A 123 -4.51 0.36 1.88
CA ASN A 123 -3.67 1.46 2.31
C ASN A 123 -3.65 2.57 1.23
N VAL A 124 -4.81 3.22 1.07
CA VAL A 124 -5.06 4.20 0.00
C VAL A 124 -4.07 5.36 0.03
N THR A 125 -3.63 5.80 1.21
CA THR A 125 -2.67 6.90 1.35
C THR A 125 -1.30 6.53 0.78
N THR A 126 -0.75 5.36 1.15
CA THR A 126 0.50 4.86 0.59
C THR A 126 0.36 4.60 -0.90
N LEU A 127 -0.74 3.98 -1.35
CA LEU A 127 -0.98 3.69 -2.77
C LEU A 127 -1.08 4.96 -3.61
N ALA A 128 -1.77 6.00 -3.14
CA ALA A 128 -1.89 7.27 -3.85
C ALA A 128 -0.53 7.93 -4.07
N ILE A 129 0.33 7.97 -3.03
CA ILE A 129 1.68 8.53 -3.13
C ILE A 129 2.56 7.71 -4.07
N VAL A 130 2.47 6.37 -3.99
CA VAL A 130 3.22 5.46 -4.88
C VAL A 130 2.81 5.65 -6.34
N VAL A 131 1.52 5.79 -6.63
CA VAL A 131 1.03 6.05 -8.00
C VAL A 131 1.62 7.34 -8.56
N VAL A 132 1.63 8.43 -7.78
CA VAL A 132 2.25 9.71 -8.19
C VAL A 132 3.74 9.53 -8.46
N ALA A 133 4.46 8.90 -7.53
CA ALA A 133 5.90 8.68 -7.66
C ALA A 133 6.26 7.83 -8.89
N VAL A 134 5.49 6.77 -9.17
CA VAL A 134 5.69 5.94 -10.37
C VAL A 134 5.46 6.78 -11.64
N LYS A 135 4.41 7.61 -11.67
CA LYS A 135 4.14 8.49 -12.82
C LYS A 135 5.30 9.46 -13.09
N GLU A 136 5.80 10.14 -12.06
CA GLU A 136 6.97 11.02 -12.16
C GLU A 136 8.19 10.30 -12.73
N VAL A 137 8.51 9.10 -12.20
CA VAL A 137 9.62 8.28 -12.70
C VAL A 137 9.40 7.83 -14.15
N THR A 138 8.17 7.53 -14.54
CA THR A 138 7.88 7.11 -15.92
C THR A 138 7.81 8.27 -16.92
N ALA A 139 7.56 9.50 -16.46
CA ALA A 139 7.48 10.69 -17.29
C ALA A 139 8.87 11.26 -17.64
N SER A 140 9.94 10.84 -16.95
CA SER A 140 11.30 11.39 -17.14
C SER A 140 11.94 11.11 -18.51
N GLY A 141 11.33 10.29 -19.36
CA GLY A 141 11.86 9.99 -20.71
C GLY A 141 13.02 8.98 -20.75
N ASP A 142 13.57 8.61 -19.59
CA ASP A 142 14.75 7.71 -19.48
C ASP A 142 14.47 6.27 -19.98
N PRO A 143 15.49 5.49 -20.39
CA PRO A 143 15.35 4.07 -20.69
C PRO A 143 14.80 3.26 -19.50
N VAL A 144 14.06 2.18 -19.77
CA VAL A 144 13.42 1.34 -18.72
C VAL A 144 14.44 0.82 -17.70
N LEU A 145 15.65 0.48 -18.15
CA LEU A 145 16.73 -0.03 -17.30
C LEU A 145 17.18 1.00 -16.24
N ASP A 146 17.17 2.29 -16.59
CA ASP A 146 17.61 3.37 -15.70
C ASP A 146 16.54 3.77 -14.68
N ARG A 147 15.28 3.38 -14.93
CA ARG A 147 14.13 3.62 -14.02
C ARG A 147 13.96 2.51 -12.98
N ALA A 148 14.34 1.27 -13.33
CA ALA A 148 14.24 0.10 -12.46
C ALA A 148 14.80 0.33 -11.03
N PRO A 149 16.01 0.89 -10.83
CA PRO A 149 16.52 1.13 -9.48
C PRO A 149 15.70 2.16 -8.69
N ALA A 150 15.15 3.18 -9.35
CA ALA A 150 14.30 4.18 -8.70
C ALA A 150 12.96 3.58 -8.25
N LEU A 151 12.34 2.75 -9.08
CA LEU A 151 11.11 2.03 -8.74
C LEU A 151 11.34 1.00 -7.63
N ALA A 152 12.48 0.29 -7.67
CA ALA A 152 12.86 -0.64 -6.60
C ALA A 152 13.04 0.09 -5.27
N LEU A 153 13.75 1.23 -5.26
CA LEU A 153 13.91 2.05 -4.08
C LEU A 153 12.57 2.55 -3.53
N LEU A 154 11.65 2.97 -4.41
CA LEU A 154 10.30 3.37 -4.01
C LEU A 154 9.56 2.25 -3.27
N VAL A 155 9.62 1.01 -3.78
CA VAL A 155 8.99 -0.16 -3.13
C VAL A 155 9.64 -0.44 -1.78
N VAL A 156 10.97 -0.37 -1.68
CA VAL A 156 11.71 -0.56 -0.42
C VAL A 156 11.29 0.47 0.62
N LEU A 157 11.25 1.75 0.24
CA LEU A 157 10.84 2.83 1.14
C LEU A 157 9.37 2.69 1.56
N ALA A 158 8.46 2.52 0.60
CA ALA A 158 7.03 2.41 0.87
C ALA A 158 6.64 1.16 1.69
N SER A 159 7.47 0.11 1.67
CA SER A 159 7.27 -1.10 2.48
C SER A 159 8.02 -1.10 3.81
N ALA A 160 8.76 -0.04 4.14
CA ALA A 160 9.54 0.04 5.37
C ALA A 160 8.71 -0.23 6.64
N PRO A 161 7.47 0.27 6.81
CA PRO A 161 6.64 -0.05 7.99
C PRO A 161 6.32 -1.53 8.15
N ALA A 162 6.27 -2.28 7.06
CA ALA A 162 6.04 -3.72 7.09
C ALA A 162 7.29 -4.49 7.54
N TRP A 163 8.47 -4.04 7.12
CA TRP A 163 9.72 -4.76 7.38
C TRP A 163 10.39 -4.37 8.68
N LEU A 164 10.29 -3.10 9.10
CA LEU A 164 11.00 -2.57 10.26
C LEU A 164 10.76 -3.42 11.54
N PRO A 165 9.52 -3.79 11.90
CA PRO A 165 9.28 -4.59 13.12
C PRO A 165 9.74 -6.06 13.02
N VAL A 166 10.10 -6.54 11.83
CA VAL A 166 10.65 -7.90 11.65
C VAL A 166 12.17 -7.92 11.86
N LEU A 167 12.80 -6.77 11.60
CA LEU A 167 14.26 -6.58 11.62
C LEU A 167 14.79 -6.15 12.99
N VAL A 168 13.93 -5.54 13.82
CA VAL A 168 14.21 -5.12 15.20
C VAL A 168 13.70 -6.19 16.17
#